data_AF-A0A524KGA3-F1
#
_entry.id   AF-A0A524KGA3-F1
#
_cell.length_a   1.000
_cell.length_b   1.000
_cell.length_c   1.000
_cell.angle_alpha   90.00
_cell.angle_beta   90.00
_cell.angle_gamma   90.00
#
_symmetry.space_group_name_H-M   'P 1'
#
loop_
_entity.id
_entity.type
_entity.pdbx_description
1 polymer ?
#
loop_
_entity_poly.entity_id
_entity_poly.type
_entity_poly.pdbx_seq_one_letter_code
_entity_poly.pdbx_strand_id
1 'polypeptide(L)'
;MPSDSAQSELDAGRYWHAVLLLRAEGIGREPGVPAEILLRAEAEAGWHNWGAVLELLQGRAWLSDGAFARGSYLLGRAFEERERWMDAAEAYARYVEVAGKGTPMEAVALARRARVLEAAGHRREALASVSAMGRATVLGSWAAADLALAAARDGDTASTRAARLYVSEPQALAATWKAQADARLRAGDTLGAETALRGFARGVGPHRS
;
A
#
# COMPACT_ATOMS: atom_id res chain seq x y z
N MET A 1 6.67 28.51 14.68
CA MET A 1 5.92 27.49 15.45
C MET A 1 4.45 27.67 15.11
N PRO A 2 3.70 26.60 14.84
CA PRO A 2 2.28 26.67 14.54
C PRO A 2 1.49 27.21 15.74
N SER A 3 0.36 27.87 15.50
CA SER A 3 -0.54 28.20 16.60
C SER A 3 -1.20 26.94 17.21
N ASP A 4 -1.49 27.00 18.51
CA ASP A 4 -2.29 25.97 19.20
C ASP A 4 -3.67 25.78 18.52
N SER A 5 -4.19 26.84 17.90
CA SER A 5 -5.43 26.79 17.12
C SER A 5 -5.31 25.91 15.88
N ALA A 6 -4.23 26.05 15.09
CA ALA A 6 -4.01 25.19 13.92
C ALA A 6 -3.88 23.71 14.30
N GLN A 7 -3.16 23.43 15.39
CA GLN A 7 -3.02 22.06 15.91
C GLN A 7 -4.37 21.51 16.41
N SER A 8 -5.15 22.30 17.13
CA SER A 8 -6.48 21.88 17.62
C SER A 8 -7.45 21.56 16.47
N GLU A 9 -7.41 22.32 15.37
CA GLU A 9 -8.19 22.03 14.18
C GLU A 9 -7.77 20.71 13.51
N LEU A 10 -6.47 20.41 13.46
CA LEU A 10 -5.93 19.15 12.96
C LEU A 10 -6.38 17.95 13.79
N ASP A 11 -6.24 18.05 15.11
CA ASP A 11 -6.59 16.98 16.05
C ASP A 11 -8.10 16.67 16.01
N ALA A 12 -8.91 17.68 15.70
CA ALA A 12 -10.35 17.53 15.52
C ALA A 12 -10.76 17.09 14.10
N GLY A 13 -9.81 16.82 13.20
CA GLY A 13 -10.06 16.39 11.82
C GLY A 13 -10.59 17.50 10.90
N ARG A 14 -10.52 18.77 11.31
CA ARG A 14 -10.96 19.95 10.52
C ARG A 14 -9.83 20.43 9.61
N TYR A 15 -9.34 19.52 8.78
CA TYR A 15 -8.12 19.69 7.98
C TYR A 15 -8.11 20.92 7.08
N TRP A 16 -9.23 21.23 6.41
CA TRP A 16 -9.33 22.42 5.56
C TRP A 16 -9.11 23.72 6.35
N HIS A 17 -9.72 23.83 7.53
CA HIS A 17 -9.58 25.03 8.35
C HIS A 17 -8.17 25.14 8.94
N ALA A 18 -7.60 24.03 9.39
CA ALA A 18 -6.19 23.97 9.81
C ALA A 18 -5.24 24.48 8.72
N VAL A 19 -5.42 24.04 7.47
CA VAL A 19 -4.61 24.50 6.32
C VAL A 19 -4.71 26.02 6.13
N LEU A 20 -5.89 26.61 6.29
CA LEU A 20 -6.06 28.07 6.17
C LEU A 20 -5.26 28.81 7.24
N LEU A 21 -5.33 28.35 8.50
CA LEU A 21 -4.57 28.94 9.61
C LEU A 21 -3.07 28.82 9.36
N LEU A 22 -2.58 27.63 9.02
CA LEU A 22 -1.17 27.39 8.72
C LEU A 22 -0.66 28.28 7.56
N ARG A 23 -1.45 28.46 6.50
CA ARG A 23 -1.08 29.33 5.37
C ARG A 23 -1.06 30.81 5.77
N ALA A 24 -2.00 31.25 6.61
CA ALA A 24 -2.04 32.63 7.13
C ALA A 24 -0.82 32.93 8.01
N GLU A 25 -0.34 31.92 8.75
CA GLU A 25 0.89 31.97 9.55
C GLU A 25 2.18 31.87 8.69
N GLY A 26 2.05 31.66 7.38
CA GLY A 26 3.20 31.52 6.47
C GLY A 26 3.88 30.15 6.55
N ILE A 27 3.29 29.17 7.24
CA ILE A 27 3.83 27.83 7.42
C ILE A 27 3.93 27.09 6.08
N GLY A 28 5.08 26.44 5.86
CA GLY A 28 5.37 25.71 4.62
C GLY A 28 5.74 26.60 3.44
N ARG A 29 6.20 27.83 3.70
CA ARG A 29 6.93 28.67 2.73
C ARG A 29 8.44 28.50 2.95
N GLU A 30 9.21 28.71 1.88
CA GLU A 30 10.67 28.68 1.95
C GLU A 30 11.26 30.00 2.48
N PRO A 31 12.35 29.93 3.28
CA PRO A 31 12.92 28.74 3.91
C PRO A 31 12.04 28.30 5.10
N GLY A 32 11.62 27.03 5.14
CA GLY A 32 10.68 26.52 6.15
C GLY A 32 11.30 25.50 7.10
N VAL A 33 10.75 25.39 8.32
CA VAL A 33 11.17 24.36 9.30
C VAL A 33 10.58 23.00 8.90
N PRO A 34 11.36 21.90 8.83
CA PRO A 34 10.87 20.58 8.41
C PRO A 34 9.61 20.10 9.13
N ALA A 35 9.56 20.25 10.45
CA ALA A 35 8.39 19.88 11.26
C ALA A 35 7.12 20.66 10.87
N GLU A 36 7.26 21.96 10.56
CA GLU A 36 6.16 22.81 10.15
C GLU A 36 5.68 22.50 8.72
N ILE A 37 6.62 22.20 7.81
CA ILE A 37 6.31 21.73 6.46
C ILE A 37 5.56 20.40 6.52
N LEU A 38 6.02 19.45 7.35
CA LEU A 38 5.37 18.16 7.54
C LEU A 38 3.97 18.31 8.12
N LEU A 39 3.79 19.15 9.15
CA LEU A 39 2.48 19.43 9.74
C LEU A 39 1.49 19.96 8.70
N ARG A 40 1.93 20.90 7.86
CA ARG A 40 1.09 21.40 6.77
C ARG A 40 0.80 20.31 5.73
N ALA A 41 1.77 19.47 5.38
CA ALA A 41 1.53 18.37 4.45
C ALA A 41 0.53 17.35 5.01
N GLU A 42 0.53 17.08 6.31
CA GLU A 42 -0.48 16.26 6.99
C GLU A 42 -1.87 16.89 6.92
N ALA A 43 -1.95 18.21 7.16
CA ALA A 43 -3.19 18.96 7.01
C ALA A 43 -3.73 18.87 5.58
N GLU A 44 -2.89 19.10 4.57
CA GLU A 44 -3.26 19.02 3.15
C GLU A 44 -3.70 17.60 2.75
N ALA A 45 -3.00 16.57 3.25
CA ALA A 45 -3.37 15.18 3.03
C ALA A 45 -4.72 14.81 3.65
N GLY A 46 -5.05 15.36 4.83
CA GLY A 46 -6.29 15.05 5.55
C GLY A 46 -7.57 15.43 4.79
N TRP A 47 -7.50 16.44 3.92
CA TRP A 47 -8.61 16.78 3.00
C TRP A 47 -8.32 16.40 1.54
N HIS A 48 -7.36 15.51 1.31
CA HIS A 48 -7.01 14.93 0.00
C HIS A 48 -6.40 15.91 -1.01
N ASN A 49 -5.75 16.99 -0.57
CA ASN A 49 -4.99 17.87 -1.45
C ASN A 49 -3.58 17.33 -1.73
N TRP A 50 -3.52 16.22 -2.46
CA TRP A 50 -2.29 15.51 -2.79
C TRP A 50 -1.31 16.34 -3.64
N GLY A 51 -1.81 17.32 -4.42
CA GLY A 51 -0.96 18.25 -5.17
C GLY A 51 -0.06 19.09 -4.24
N ALA A 52 -0.66 19.68 -3.21
CA ALA A 52 0.10 20.46 -2.22
C ALA A 52 1.06 19.60 -1.41
N VAL A 53 0.70 18.34 -1.12
CA VAL A 53 1.61 17.39 -0.46
C VAL A 53 2.89 17.18 -1.29
N LEU A 54 2.76 17.03 -2.61
CA LEU A 54 3.93 16.92 -3.50
C LEU A 54 4.76 18.21 -3.49
N GLU A 55 4.14 19.37 -3.61
CA GLU A 55 4.84 20.67 -3.59
C GLU A 55 5.62 20.88 -2.28
N LEU A 56 5.07 20.46 -1.15
CA LEU A 56 5.70 20.61 0.15
C LEU A 56 6.87 19.62 0.36
N LEU A 57 6.68 18.36 -0.03
CA LEU A 57 7.55 17.26 0.39
C LEU A 57 8.50 16.72 -0.70
N GLN A 58 8.19 16.88 -1.99
CA GLN A 58 8.99 16.25 -3.05
C GLN A 58 10.41 16.86 -3.09
N GLY A 59 11.42 16.00 -3.12
CA GLY A 59 12.83 16.42 -3.19
C GLY A 59 13.44 16.90 -1.87
N ARG A 60 12.72 16.81 -0.74
CA ARG A 60 13.23 17.22 0.58
C ARG A 60 14.19 16.19 1.17
N ALA A 61 15.46 16.57 1.36
CA ALA A 61 16.49 15.67 1.86
C ALA A 61 16.23 15.17 3.30
N TRP A 62 15.61 16.01 4.15
CA TRP A 62 15.29 15.70 5.55
C TRP A 62 14.26 14.57 5.71
N LEU A 63 13.59 14.13 4.65
CA LEU A 63 12.71 12.95 4.68
C LEU A 63 13.45 11.63 4.90
N SER A 64 14.78 11.66 4.81
CA SER A 64 15.64 10.51 5.14
C SER A 64 15.89 10.38 6.65
N ASP A 65 15.46 11.36 7.45
CA ASP A 65 15.53 11.32 8.92
C ASP A 65 14.31 10.56 9.49
N GLY A 66 14.58 9.65 10.43
CA GLY A 66 13.59 8.90 11.21
C GLY A 66 12.47 9.78 11.78
N ALA A 67 12.81 10.96 12.28
CA ALA A 67 11.86 11.90 12.87
C ALA A 67 10.79 12.38 11.88
N PHE A 68 11.09 12.35 10.58
CA PHE A 68 10.23 12.85 9.52
C PHE A 68 9.79 11.78 8.52
N ALA A 69 9.99 10.50 8.86
CA ALA A 69 9.67 9.36 8.01
C ALA A 69 8.23 9.41 7.49
N ARG A 70 7.28 9.90 8.31
CA ARG A 70 5.87 10.06 7.94
C ARG A 70 5.67 10.84 6.64
N GLY A 71 6.54 11.81 6.33
CA GLY A 71 6.50 12.53 5.06
C GLY A 71 6.72 11.62 3.85
N SER A 72 7.55 10.60 3.95
CA SER A 72 7.74 9.60 2.89
C SER A 72 6.47 8.77 2.64
N TYR A 73 5.71 8.44 3.69
CA TYR A 73 4.41 7.79 3.52
C TYR A 73 3.39 8.69 2.82
N LEU A 74 3.35 9.99 3.18
CA LEU A 74 2.47 10.98 2.55
C LEU A 74 2.84 11.20 1.08
N LEU A 75 4.13 11.25 0.75
CA LEU A 75 4.59 11.27 -0.64
C LEU A 75 4.14 10.03 -1.40
N GLY A 76 4.26 8.84 -0.80
CA GLY A 76 3.77 7.60 -1.41
C GLY A 76 2.30 7.69 -1.75
N ARG A 77 1.46 8.20 -0.82
CA ARG A 77 0.04 8.45 -1.07
C ARG A 77 -0.18 9.46 -2.19
N ALA A 78 0.54 10.58 -2.18
CA ALA A 78 0.36 11.61 -3.18
C ALA A 78 0.78 11.16 -4.59
N PHE A 79 1.81 10.32 -4.71
CA PHE A 79 2.20 9.68 -5.98
C PHE A 79 1.18 8.63 -6.42
N GLU A 80 0.68 7.78 -5.50
CA GLU A 80 -0.36 6.78 -5.79
C GLU A 80 -1.61 7.44 -6.39
N GLU A 81 -2.06 8.56 -5.81
CA GLU A 81 -3.26 9.30 -6.26
C GLU A 81 -3.05 10.02 -7.60
N ARG A 82 -1.79 10.12 -8.06
CA ARG A 82 -1.40 10.66 -9.38
C ARG A 82 -0.95 9.57 -10.35
N GLU A 83 -1.17 8.31 -10.00
CA GLU A 83 -0.78 7.14 -10.81
C GLU A 83 0.73 7.06 -11.11
N ARG A 84 1.54 7.73 -10.30
CA ARG A 84 3.01 7.68 -10.38
C ARG A 84 3.51 6.47 -9.60
N TRP A 85 3.24 5.28 -10.15
CA TRP A 85 3.34 4.01 -9.42
C TRP A 85 4.72 3.70 -8.85
N MET A 86 5.78 3.92 -9.64
CA MET A 86 7.15 3.65 -9.18
C MET A 86 7.62 4.66 -8.13
N ASP A 87 7.31 5.94 -8.32
CA ASP A 87 7.60 6.97 -7.30
C ASP A 87 6.87 6.67 -5.98
N ALA A 88 5.63 6.19 -6.06
CA ALA A 88 4.86 5.74 -4.89
C ALA A 88 5.54 4.55 -4.20
N ALA A 89 5.96 3.54 -4.98
CA ALA A 89 6.63 2.35 -4.47
C ALA A 89 7.94 2.67 -3.73
N GLU A 90 8.73 3.60 -4.28
CA GLU A 90 9.99 4.08 -3.68
C GLU A 90 9.74 4.87 -2.39
N ALA A 91 8.73 5.75 -2.39
CA ALA A 91 8.38 6.52 -1.20
C ALA A 91 7.88 5.63 -0.04
N TYR A 92 7.08 4.60 -0.34
CA TYR A 92 6.70 3.60 0.66
C TYR A 92 7.87 2.76 1.15
N ALA A 93 8.80 2.38 0.25
CA ALA A 93 10.00 1.65 0.64
C ALA A 93 10.85 2.48 1.63
N ARG A 94 11.06 3.77 1.31
CA ARG A 94 11.77 4.70 2.19
C ARG A 94 11.09 4.85 3.54
N TYR A 95 9.76 4.95 3.57
CA TYR A 95 9.02 4.98 4.82
C TYR A 95 9.31 3.74 5.70
N VAL A 96 9.23 2.54 5.12
CA VAL A 96 9.49 1.28 5.84
C VAL A 96 10.94 1.20 6.34
N GLU A 97 11.89 1.67 5.53
CA GLU A 97 13.31 1.69 5.89
C GLU A 97 13.60 2.63 7.07
N VAL A 98 12.99 3.82 7.07
CA VAL A 98 13.33 4.92 7.98
C VAL A 98 12.47 4.95 9.25
N ALA A 99 11.16 4.63 9.16
CA ALA A 99 10.24 4.66 10.31
C ALA A 99 10.36 3.43 11.24
N GLY A 100 11.09 2.41 10.81
CA GLY A 100 11.37 1.20 11.59
C GLY A 100 10.39 0.06 11.34
N LYS A 101 10.98 -1.15 11.28
CA LYS A 101 10.28 -2.43 11.24
C LYS A 101 9.52 -2.67 12.55
N GLY A 102 8.37 -3.35 12.46
CA GLY A 102 7.53 -3.73 13.59
C GLY A 102 6.45 -2.71 13.96
N THR A 103 6.31 -1.59 13.23
CA THR A 103 5.22 -0.63 13.46
C THR A 103 3.92 -1.10 12.79
N PRO A 104 2.72 -0.80 13.35
CA PRO A 104 1.45 -1.13 12.69
C PRO A 104 1.33 -0.54 11.28
N MET A 105 1.97 0.61 11.05
CA MET A 105 1.98 1.28 9.74
C MET A 105 2.93 0.63 8.73
N GLU A 106 3.89 -0.20 9.15
CA GLU A 106 4.77 -0.94 8.23
C GLU A 106 3.93 -1.84 7.31
N ALA A 107 3.02 -2.63 7.88
CA ALA A 107 2.16 -3.52 7.10
C ALA A 107 1.28 -2.73 6.11
N VAL A 108 0.76 -1.57 6.52
CA VAL A 108 -0.03 -0.69 5.65
C VAL A 108 0.81 -0.16 4.48
N ALA A 109 2.03 0.30 4.75
CA ALA A 109 2.94 0.79 3.71
C ALA A 109 3.38 -0.32 2.76
N LEU A 110 3.69 -1.52 3.27
CA LEU A 110 4.05 -2.67 2.46
C LEU A 110 2.88 -3.15 1.57
N ALA A 111 1.65 -3.16 2.09
CA ALA A 111 0.47 -3.51 1.31
C ALA A 111 0.21 -2.49 0.18
N ARG A 112 0.32 -1.19 0.47
CA ARG A 112 0.22 -0.14 -0.55
C ARG A 112 1.35 -0.23 -1.58
N ARG A 113 2.59 -0.47 -1.13
CA ARG A 113 3.74 -0.71 -2.00
C ARG A 113 3.50 -1.89 -2.94
N ALA A 114 2.99 -3.01 -2.43
CA ALA A 114 2.65 -4.17 -3.24
C ALA A 114 1.62 -3.82 -4.33
N ARG A 115 0.57 -3.08 -3.97
CA ARG A 115 -0.47 -2.64 -4.92
C ARG A 115 0.08 -1.76 -6.03
N VAL A 116 0.87 -0.73 -5.71
CA VAL A 116 1.42 0.17 -6.73
C VAL A 116 2.48 -0.51 -7.60
N LEU A 117 3.27 -1.43 -7.03
CA LEU A 117 4.20 -2.26 -7.82
C LEU A 117 3.45 -3.17 -8.79
N GLU A 118 2.34 -3.77 -8.38
CA GLU A 118 1.51 -4.56 -9.30
C GLU A 118 0.91 -3.70 -10.40
N ALA A 119 0.40 -2.50 -10.08
CA ALA A 119 -0.10 -1.55 -11.07
C ALA A 119 0.98 -1.12 -12.07
N ALA A 120 2.25 -1.09 -11.65
CA ALA A 120 3.40 -0.82 -12.51
C ALA A 120 3.90 -2.05 -13.29
N GLY A 121 3.35 -3.25 -13.06
CA GLY A 121 3.83 -4.50 -13.67
C GLY A 121 5.06 -5.12 -12.99
N HIS A 122 5.49 -4.60 -11.83
CA HIS A 122 6.63 -5.08 -11.05
C HIS A 122 6.25 -6.21 -10.08
N ARG A 123 5.58 -7.25 -10.59
CA ARG A 123 4.94 -8.31 -9.79
C ARG A 123 5.86 -9.04 -8.81
N ARG A 124 7.09 -9.32 -9.20
CA ARG A 124 8.09 -9.97 -8.33
C ARG A 124 8.39 -9.12 -7.09
N GLU A 125 8.48 -7.81 -7.26
CA GLU A 125 8.73 -6.86 -6.17
C GLU A 125 7.47 -6.64 -5.33
N ALA A 126 6.29 -6.68 -5.96
CA ALA A 126 5.01 -6.67 -5.26
C ALA A 126 4.90 -7.87 -4.31
N LEU A 127 5.23 -9.07 -4.80
CA LEU A 127 5.27 -10.29 -3.98
C LEU A 127 6.30 -10.22 -2.85
N ALA A 128 7.48 -9.63 -3.10
CA ALA A 128 8.47 -9.41 -2.05
C ALA A 128 7.94 -8.51 -0.92
N SER A 129 7.15 -7.47 -1.26
CA SER A 129 6.49 -6.60 -0.28
C SER A 129 5.46 -7.37 0.55
N VAL A 130 4.68 -8.25 -0.09
CA VAL A 130 3.74 -9.15 0.60
C VAL A 130 4.47 -10.12 1.53
N SER A 131 5.57 -10.72 1.06
CA SER A 131 6.37 -11.62 1.87
C SER A 131 6.96 -10.94 3.11
N ALA A 132 7.33 -9.68 3.01
CA ALA A 132 7.90 -8.90 4.13
C ALA A 132 6.88 -8.65 5.26
N MET A 133 5.57 -8.61 4.97
CA MET A 133 4.52 -8.47 5.99
C MET A 133 4.32 -9.74 6.84
N GLY A 134 4.81 -10.89 6.37
CA GLY A 134 4.55 -12.19 6.98
C GLY A 134 3.15 -12.73 6.69
N ARG A 135 3.02 -14.06 6.75
CA ARG A 135 1.81 -14.81 6.35
C ARG A 135 0.64 -14.71 7.33
N ALA A 136 0.87 -14.22 8.55
CA ALA A 136 -0.10 -14.28 9.64
C ALA A 136 -0.98 -13.04 9.76
N THR A 137 -0.77 -12.01 8.93
CA THR A 137 -1.55 -10.78 9.01
C THR A 137 -2.73 -10.83 8.04
N VAL A 138 -3.91 -10.38 8.52
CA VAL A 138 -5.11 -10.24 7.68
C VAL A 138 -4.81 -9.41 6.43
N LEU A 139 -4.11 -8.29 6.61
CA LEU A 139 -3.73 -7.39 5.53
C LEU A 139 -2.77 -8.06 4.53
N GLY A 140 -1.77 -8.80 5.01
CA GLY A 140 -0.84 -9.54 4.15
C GLY A 140 -1.55 -10.63 3.33
N SER A 141 -2.50 -11.34 3.94
CA SER A 141 -3.30 -12.36 3.25
C SER A 141 -4.17 -11.77 2.15
N TRP A 142 -4.83 -10.63 2.39
CA TRP A 142 -5.63 -9.95 1.36
C TRP A 142 -4.77 -9.35 0.25
N ALA A 143 -3.63 -8.72 0.58
CA ALA A 143 -2.70 -8.24 -0.43
C ALA A 143 -2.16 -9.39 -1.32
N ALA A 144 -1.86 -10.55 -0.71
CA ALA A 144 -1.48 -11.76 -1.44
C ALA A 144 -2.61 -12.26 -2.36
N ALA A 145 -3.86 -12.21 -1.89
CA ALA A 145 -5.03 -12.61 -2.66
C ALA A 145 -5.24 -11.72 -3.88
N ASP A 146 -5.11 -10.40 -3.71
CA ASP A 146 -5.20 -9.44 -4.81
C ASP A 146 -4.14 -9.69 -5.88
N LEU A 147 -2.88 -9.94 -5.47
CA LEU A 147 -1.80 -10.33 -6.41
C LEU A 147 -2.10 -11.65 -7.13
N ALA A 148 -2.63 -12.65 -6.42
CA ALA A 148 -2.97 -13.94 -7.03
C ALA A 148 -4.07 -13.79 -8.08
N LEU A 149 -5.09 -12.97 -7.79
CA LEU A 149 -6.19 -12.67 -8.71
C LEU A 149 -5.73 -11.83 -9.90
N ALA A 150 -4.86 -10.84 -9.70
CA ALA A 150 -4.27 -10.06 -10.78
C ALA A 150 -3.44 -10.95 -11.73
N ALA A 151 -2.52 -11.75 -11.18
CA ALA A 151 -1.75 -12.72 -11.96
C ALA A 151 -2.64 -13.72 -12.72
N ALA A 152 -3.75 -14.17 -12.10
CA ALA A 152 -4.68 -15.08 -12.75
C ALA A 152 -5.40 -14.43 -13.95
N ARG A 153 -5.68 -13.12 -13.88
CA ARG A 153 -6.21 -12.37 -15.03
C ARG A 153 -5.21 -12.28 -16.18
N ASP A 154 -3.92 -12.34 -15.89
CA ASP A 154 -2.90 -12.29 -16.96
C ASP A 154 -2.53 -13.68 -17.48
N GLY A 155 -3.10 -14.76 -16.93
CA GLY A 155 -2.69 -16.13 -17.22
C GLY A 155 -1.33 -16.50 -16.62
N ASP A 156 -0.80 -15.69 -15.70
CA ASP A 156 0.48 -15.92 -15.04
C ASP A 156 0.35 -16.97 -13.93
N THR A 157 0.35 -18.24 -14.35
CA THR A 157 0.19 -19.38 -13.44
C THR A 157 1.29 -19.48 -12.38
N ALA A 158 2.50 -18.98 -12.66
CA ALA A 158 3.63 -19.02 -11.75
C ALA A 158 3.43 -18.02 -10.60
N SER A 159 3.10 -16.76 -10.93
CA SER A 159 2.86 -15.73 -9.93
C SER A 159 1.57 -15.97 -9.15
N THR A 160 0.51 -16.48 -9.78
CA THR A 160 -0.71 -16.89 -9.05
C THR A 160 -0.37 -17.92 -7.98
N ARG A 161 0.45 -18.93 -8.30
CA ARG A 161 0.87 -19.96 -7.34
C ARG A 161 1.73 -19.37 -6.24
N ALA A 162 2.68 -18.51 -6.58
CA ALA A 162 3.60 -17.90 -5.62
C ALA A 162 2.87 -17.00 -4.61
N ALA A 163 1.96 -16.14 -5.08
CA ALA A 163 1.14 -15.29 -4.22
C ALA A 163 0.22 -16.10 -3.30
N ARG A 164 -0.36 -17.20 -3.81
CA ARG A 164 -1.26 -18.08 -3.04
C ARG A 164 -0.62 -18.68 -1.78
N LEU A 165 0.71 -18.83 -1.75
CA LEU A 165 1.46 -19.32 -0.57
C LEU A 165 1.38 -18.37 0.63
N TYR A 166 0.99 -17.11 0.42
CA TYR A 166 0.88 -16.09 1.46
C TYR A 166 -0.58 -15.78 1.85
N VAL A 167 -1.55 -16.42 1.20
CA VAL A 167 -2.97 -16.31 1.56
C VAL A 167 -3.25 -17.31 2.68
N SER A 168 -3.68 -16.81 3.83
CA SER A 168 -3.92 -17.59 5.06
C SER A 168 -5.32 -17.35 5.65
N GLU A 169 -5.89 -16.17 5.46
CA GLU A 169 -7.21 -15.81 5.96
C GLU A 169 -8.31 -16.60 5.25
N PRO A 170 -9.24 -17.27 5.97
CA PRO A 170 -10.30 -18.08 5.37
C PRO A 170 -11.10 -17.37 4.27
N GLN A 171 -11.42 -16.10 4.47
CA GLN A 171 -12.18 -15.31 3.49
C GLN A 171 -11.35 -14.98 2.24
N ALA A 172 -10.04 -14.73 2.39
CA ALA A 172 -9.13 -14.53 1.27
C ALA A 172 -8.83 -15.84 0.52
N LEU A 173 -8.74 -16.96 1.25
CA LEU A 173 -8.66 -18.31 0.67
C LEU A 173 -9.90 -18.62 -0.17
N ALA A 174 -11.08 -18.30 0.37
CA ALA A 174 -12.35 -18.44 -0.31
C ALA A 174 -12.44 -17.53 -1.53
N ALA A 175 -11.94 -16.30 -1.48
CA ALA A 175 -11.93 -15.39 -2.64
C ALA A 175 -11.01 -15.87 -3.78
N THR A 176 -9.91 -16.56 -3.46
CA THR A 176 -8.88 -16.99 -4.41
C THR A 176 -9.03 -18.41 -4.92
N TRP A 177 -10.10 -19.11 -4.55
CA TRP A 177 -10.26 -20.55 -4.78
C TRP A 177 -10.14 -20.99 -6.25
N LYS A 178 -10.61 -20.15 -7.18
CA LYS A 178 -10.56 -20.38 -8.64
C LYS A 178 -9.30 -19.86 -9.32
N ALA A 179 -8.51 -19.02 -8.65
CA ALA A 179 -7.46 -18.24 -9.32
C ALA A 179 -6.47 -19.11 -10.12
N GLN A 180 -6.09 -20.27 -9.58
CA GLN A 180 -5.17 -21.19 -10.27
C GLN A 180 -5.77 -21.88 -11.51
N ALA A 181 -7.08 -22.11 -11.53
CA ALA A 181 -7.77 -22.65 -12.69
C ALA A 181 -7.96 -21.55 -13.75
N ASP A 182 -8.38 -20.36 -13.33
CA ASP A 182 -8.57 -19.21 -14.20
C ASP A 182 -7.26 -18.79 -14.89
N ALA A 183 -6.15 -18.78 -14.16
CA ALA A 183 -4.82 -18.51 -14.72
C ALA A 183 -4.46 -19.50 -15.84
N ARG A 184 -4.73 -20.80 -15.63
CA ARG A 184 -4.44 -21.84 -16.61
C ARG A 184 -5.35 -21.75 -17.83
N LEU A 185 -6.63 -21.49 -17.63
CA LEU A 185 -7.56 -21.25 -18.75
C LEU A 185 -7.11 -20.09 -19.62
N ARG A 186 -6.68 -18.97 -19.01
CA ARG A 186 -6.14 -17.82 -19.76
C ARG A 186 -4.82 -18.12 -20.46
N ALA A 187 -4.00 -19.02 -19.90
CA ALA A 187 -2.78 -19.52 -20.54
C ALA A 187 -3.04 -20.61 -21.61
N GLY A 188 -4.30 -21.01 -21.84
CA GLY A 188 -4.66 -22.08 -22.78
C GLY A 188 -4.46 -23.52 -22.25
N ASP A 189 -4.12 -23.69 -20.97
CA ASP A 189 -3.93 -24.99 -20.31
C ASP A 189 -5.27 -25.49 -19.72
N THR A 190 -6.15 -25.99 -20.58
CA THR A 190 -7.47 -26.50 -20.19
C THR A 190 -7.40 -27.77 -19.34
N LEU A 191 -6.46 -28.68 -19.64
CA LEU A 191 -6.25 -29.91 -18.86
C LEU A 191 -5.74 -29.61 -17.44
N GLY A 192 -4.78 -28.69 -17.31
CA GLY A 192 -4.30 -28.25 -16.02
C GLY A 192 -5.36 -27.47 -15.24
N ALA A 193 -6.21 -26.69 -15.90
CA ALA A 193 -7.33 -26.01 -15.26
C ALA A 193 -8.34 -27.02 -14.68
N GLU A 194 -8.72 -28.05 -15.45
CA GLU A 194 -9.59 -29.12 -14.96
C GLU A 194 -8.98 -29.85 -13.76
N THR A 195 -7.68 -30.14 -13.83
CA THR A 195 -6.94 -30.80 -12.74
C THR A 195 -6.97 -29.95 -11.46
N ALA A 196 -6.79 -28.63 -11.58
CA ALA A 196 -6.85 -27.71 -10.45
C ALA A 196 -8.25 -27.68 -9.80
N LEU A 197 -9.32 -27.62 -10.61
CA LEU A 197 -10.71 -27.64 -10.12
C LEU A 197 -11.07 -28.96 -9.43
N ARG A 198 -10.68 -30.10 -10.01
CA ARG A 198 -10.88 -31.42 -9.41
C ARG A 198 -10.10 -31.58 -8.10
N GLY A 199 -8.87 -31.06 -8.05
CA GLY A 199 -8.06 -31.03 -6.83
C GLY A 199 -8.76 -30.28 -5.70
N PHE A 200 -9.32 -29.11 -6.00
CA PHE A 200 -10.12 -28.34 -5.03
C PHE A 200 -11.35 -29.11 -4.56
N ALA A 201 -12.16 -29.66 -5.47
CA ALA A 201 -13.37 -30.41 -5.12
C ALA A 201 -13.09 -31.62 -4.20
N ARG A 202 -11.93 -32.28 -4.37
CA ARG A 202 -11.49 -33.39 -3.49
C ARG A 202 -11.00 -32.91 -2.13
N GLY A 203 -10.36 -31.74 -2.07
CA GLY A 203 -9.90 -31.13 -0.81
C GLY A 203 -11.02 -30.54 0.06
N VAL A 204 -12.22 -30.35 -0.52
CA VAL A 204 -13.43 -29.86 0.16
C VAL A 204 -14.41 -31.03 0.47
N GLY A 205 -13.97 -32.29 0.33
CA GLY A 205 -14.74 -33.48 0.71
C GLY A 205 -15.11 -33.51 2.21
N PRO A 206 -16.24 -34.12 2.59
CA PRO A 206 -17.07 -33.65 3.69
C PRO A 206 -16.42 -33.88 5.07
N HIS A 207 -16.23 -32.80 5.83
CA HIS A 207 -16.37 -32.88 7.28
C HIS A 207 -17.83 -33.22 7.59
N ARG A 208 -18.13 -34.53 7.64
CA ARG A 208 -19.31 -35.04 8.34
C ARG A 208 -19.03 -34.87 9.84
N SER A 209 -19.69 -33.89 10.44
CA SER A 209 -20.10 -33.93 11.85
C SER A 209 -20.86 -35.21 12.14
#